data_AF-A0A930FYT6-F1
#
_entry.id   AF-A0A930FYT6-F1
#
_cell.length_a   1.000
_cell.length_b   1.000
_cell.length_c   1.000
_cell.angle_alpha   90.00
_cell.angle_beta   90.00
_cell.angle_gamma   90.00
#
_symmetry.space_group_name_H-M   'P 1'
#
loop_
_entity.id
_entity.type
_entity.pdbx_description
1 polymer ?
#
loop_
_entity_poly.entity_id
_entity_poly.type
_entity_poly.pdbx_seq_one_letter_code
_entity_poly.pdbx_strand_id
1 'polypeptide(L)'
;MPRPSLILRSPYLQWLLVQIFPRLRAWPVGKWPAVMEKVRSTDFDRFERIGIVAAMVLTTWLLRPASDSDSPAAVVFLTQLLAALPLLFLMAGPFFLRRIRRVLDSEARSGREGSADTPDERK
;
A
#
# COMPACT_ATOMS: atom_id res chain seq x y z
N MET A 1 8.89 23.42 7.32
CA MET A 1 8.44 23.61 5.93
C MET A 1 7.70 22.36 5.47
N PRO A 2 6.39 22.38 5.21
CA PRO A 2 5.67 21.18 4.79
C PRO A 2 6.17 20.76 3.41
N ARG A 3 6.68 19.52 3.29
CA ARG A 3 7.18 18.98 2.02
C ARG A 3 6.05 19.07 0.98
N PRO A 4 6.28 19.68 -0.19
CA PRO A 4 5.28 19.70 -1.25
C PRO A 4 5.09 18.27 -1.74
N SER A 5 4.06 17.58 -1.23
CA SER A 5 3.81 16.20 -1.62
C SER A 5 3.58 16.14 -3.13
N LEU A 6 4.22 15.19 -3.83
CA LEU A 6 4.02 14.96 -5.27
C LEU A 6 2.54 14.71 -5.61
N ILE A 7 1.79 14.19 -4.64
CA ILE A 7 0.33 13.97 -4.70
C ILE A 7 -0.42 15.27 -4.96
N LEU A 8 0.02 16.40 -4.39
CA LEU A 8 -0.61 17.71 -4.60
C LEU A 8 -0.29 18.29 -5.98
N ARG A 9 0.80 17.85 -6.63
CA ARG A 9 1.28 18.44 -7.89
C ARG A 9 0.75 17.73 -9.14
N SER A 10 0.43 16.45 -9.06
CA SER A 10 0.05 15.65 -10.23
C SER A 10 -1.42 15.25 -10.22
N PRO A 11 -2.27 15.80 -11.12
CA PRO A 11 -3.68 15.42 -11.21
C PRO A 11 -3.84 13.96 -11.66
N TYR A 12 -2.90 13.41 -12.45
CA TYR A 12 -2.89 12.00 -12.83
C TYR A 12 -2.69 11.07 -11.64
N LEU A 13 -1.78 11.45 -10.74
CA LEU A 13 -1.54 10.68 -9.52
C LEU A 13 -2.76 10.73 -8.59
N GLN A 14 -3.44 11.89 -8.54
CA GLN A 14 -4.68 12.03 -7.78
C GLN A 14 -5.79 11.12 -8.34
N TRP A 15 -5.95 11.12 -9.67
CA TRP A 15 -6.90 10.25 -10.35
C TRP A 15 -6.61 8.77 -10.10
N LEU A 16 -5.35 8.34 -10.26
CA LEU A 16 -4.94 6.96 -10.03
C LEU A 16 -5.19 6.51 -8.59
N LEU A 17 -4.83 7.34 -7.61
CA LEU A 17 -5.04 7.04 -6.19
C LEU A 17 -6.52 6.89 -5.87
N VAL A 18 -7.39 7.71 -6.47
CA VAL A 18 -8.84 7.62 -6.28
C VAL A 18 -9.42 6.35 -6.93
N GLN A 19 -8.87 5.89 -8.05
CA GLN A 19 -9.30 4.63 -8.66
C GLN A 19 -8.94 3.43 -7.78
N ILE A 20 -7.72 3.40 -7.24
CA ILE A 20 -7.25 2.29 -6.39
C ILE A 20 -7.92 2.32 -5.00
N PHE A 21 -8.12 3.53 -4.46
CA PHE A 21 -8.65 3.79 -3.13
C PHE A 21 -9.83 4.78 -3.19
N PRO A 22 -11.04 4.34 -3.57
CA PRO A 22 -12.19 5.24 -3.72
C PRO A 22 -12.56 5.98 -2.43
N ARG A 23 -12.22 5.40 -1.27
CA ARG A 23 -12.40 5.99 0.07
C ARG A 23 -11.64 7.31 0.26
N LEU A 24 -10.57 7.58 -0.49
CA LEU A 24 -9.82 8.85 -0.43
C LEU A 24 -10.69 10.07 -0.78
N ARG A 25 -11.79 9.89 -1.52
CA ARG A 25 -12.74 10.96 -1.86
C ARG A 25 -13.41 11.59 -0.64
N ALA A 26 -13.37 10.95 0.53
CA ALA A 26 -13.91 11.50 1.76
C ALA A 26 -13.13 12.73 2.29
N TRP A 27 -11.89 12.95 1.83
CA TRP A 27 -11.07 14.09 2.23
C TRP A 27 -10.73 15.00 1.05
N PRO A 28 -10.59 16.32 1.28
CA PRO A 28 -10.03 17.22 0.28
C PRO A 28 -8.57 16.85 -0.01
N VAL A 29 -8.13 17.05 -1.25
CA VAL A 29 -6.78 16.68 -1.74
C VAL A 29 -5.65 17.24 -0.87
N GLY A 30 -5.86 18.42 -0.27
CA GLY A 30 -4.96 19.04 0.70
C GLY A 30 -4.63 18.18 1.93
N LYS A 31 -5.58 17.33 2.36
CA LYS A 31 -5.44 16.46 3.55
C LYS A 31 -4.90 15.07 3.20
N TRP A 32 -4.83 14.69 1.93
CA TRP A 32 -4.35 13.36 1.53
C TRP A 32 -2.95 13.02 2.02
N PRO A 33 -1.96 13.95 2.00
CA PRO A 33 -0.62 13.64 2.50
C PRO A 33 -0.63 13.29 3.99
N ALA A 34 -1.45 13.97 4.80
CA ALA A 34 -1.57 13.69 6.22
C ALA A 34 -2.20 12.31 6.48
N VAL A 35 -3.23 11.94 5.71
CA VAL A 35 -3.85 10.62 5.78
C VAL A 35 -2.89 9.52 5.30
N MET A 36 -2.10 9.78 4.26
CA MET A 36 -1.07 8.84 3.79
C MET A 36 0.09 8.69 4.79
N GLU A 37 0.41 9.73 5.55
CA GLU A 37 1.38 9.62 6.65
C GLU A 37 0.86 8.72 7.77
N LYS A 38 -0.43 8.81 8.10
CA LYS A 38 -1.10 7.88 9.04
C LYS A 38 -1.06 6.44 8.56
N VAL A 39 -1.28 6.23 7.26
CA VAL A 39 -1.12 4.91 6.63
C VAL A 39 0.32 4.41 6.80
N ARG A 40 1.32 5.27 6.56
CA ARG A 40 2.74 4.92 6.71
C ARG A 40 3.10 4.56 8.14
N SER A 41 2.58 5.30 9.13
CA SER A 41 2.84 5.07 10.55
C SER A 41 2.09 3.87 11.12
N THR A 42 1.05 3.37 10.45
CA THR A 42 0.27 2.24 10.93
C THR A 42 0.93 0.92 10.56
N ASP A 43 1.21 0.08 11.54
CA ASP A 43 1.86 -1.21 11.29
C ASP A 43 1.00 -2.21 10.50
N PHE A 44 1.68 -3.13 9.83
CA PHE A 44 1.03 -4.31 9.27
C PHE A 44 0.46 -5.19 10.38
N ASP A 45 -0.75 -5.68 10.19
CA ASP A 45 -1.35 -6.68 11.07
C ASP A 45 -0.64 -8.04 10.93
N ARG A 46 -0.81 -8.93 11.91
CA ARG A 46 -0.21 -10.28 11.93
C ARG A 46 -0.53 -11.06 10.65
N PHE A 47 -1.78 -11.00 10.18
CA PHE A 47 -2.18 -11.65 8.92
C PHE A 47 -1.47 -11.05 7.69
N GLU A 48 -1.32 -9.72 7.64
CA GLU A 48 -0.63 -9.04 6.53
C GLU A 48 0.87 -9.38 6.53
N ARG A 49 1.50 -9.43 7.71
CA ARG A 49 2.91 -9.83 7.87
C ARG A 49 3.14 -11.27 7.43
N ILE A 50 2.32 -12.21 7.93
CA ILE A 50 2.41 -13.63 7.55
C ILE A 50 2.21 -13.78 6.04
N GLY A 51 1.24 -13.07 5.47
CA GLY A 51 0.99 -13.05 4.03
C GLY A 51 2.18 -12.58 3.21
N ILE A 52 2.85 -11.50 3.63
CA ILE A 52 4.05 -10.99 2.96
C ILE A 52 5.22 -11.98 3.06
N VAL A 53 5.44 -12.56 4.23
CA VAL A 53 6.49 -13.57 4.42
C VAL A 53 6.21 -14.81 3.58
N ALA A 54 4.96 -15.31 3.58
CA ALA A 54 4.54 -16.44 2.77
C ALA A 54 4.68 -16.14 1.27
N ALA A 55 4.31 -14.94 0.81
CA ALA A 55 4.51 -14.50 -0.56
C ALA A 55 5.99 -14.52 -0.94
N MET A 56 6.87 -14.01 -0.06
CA MET A 56 8.31 -14.01 -0.29
C MET A 56 8.86 -15.43 -0.40
N VAL A 57 8.53 -16.30 0.56
CA VAL A 57 8.96 -17.71 0.56
C VAL A 57 8.46 -18.43 -0.69
N LEU A 58 7.20 -18.24 -1.07
CA LEU A 58 6.61 -18.87 -2.24
C LEU A 58 7.26 -18.37 -3.54
N THR A 59 7.53 -17.07 -3.65
CA THR A 59 8.28 -16.50 -4.79
C THR A 59 9.67 -17.09 -4.88
N THR A 60 10.42 -17.15 -3.78
CA THR A 60 11.76 -17.75 -3.77
C THR A 60 11.72 -19.24 -4.13
N TRP A 61 10.72 -19.98 -3.63
CA TRP A 61 10.54 -21.39 -3.95
C TRP A 61 10.21 -21.59 -5.43
N LEU A 62 9.31 -20.77 -6.01
CA LEU A 62 8.90 -20.89 -7.40
C LEU A 62 10.01 -20.51 -8.39
N LEU A 63 10.87 -19.55 -8.03
CA LEU A 63 11.99 -19.11 -8.85
C LEU A 63 13.26 -19.93 -8.65
N ARG A 64 13.22 -20.97 -7.80
CA ARG A 64 14.38 -21.83 -7.55
C ARG A 64 14.92 -22.33 -8.91
N PRO A 65 16.18 -22.01 -9.26
CA PRO A 65 16.72 -22.33 -10.57
C PRO A 65 16.83 -23.84 -10.71
N ALA A 66 16.39 -24.38 -11.84
CA ALA A 66 16.71 -25.74 -12.22
C ALA A 66 18.23 -25.84 -12.43
N SER A 67 18.87 -26.75 -11.71
CA SER A 67 20.33 -26.91 -11.62
C SER A 67 21.03 -27.27 -12.95
N ASP A 68 20.28 -27.46 -14.04
CA ASP A 68 20.77 -27.94 -15.35
C ASP A 68 20.74 -26.86 -16.45
N SER A 69 20.84 -25.59 -16.08
CA SER A 69 20.84 -24.50 -17.06
C SER A 69 22.27 -24.25 -17.56
N ASP A 70 22.56 -24.62 -18.82
CA ASP A 70 23.84 -24.34 -19.52
C ASP A 70 24.04 -22.83 -19.84
N SER A 71 23.28 -21.97 -19.15
CA SER A 71 23.23 -20.53 -19.37
C SER A 71 24.21 -19.80 -18.45
N PRO A 72 24.78 -18.65 -18.88
CA PRO A 72 25.62 -17.82 -18.04
C PRO A 72 24.88 -17.41 -16.76
N ALA A 73 25.54 -17.52 -15.60
CA ALA A 73 24.94 -17.23 -14.29
C ALA A 73 24.27 -15.84 -14.22
N ALA A 74 24.88 -14.82 -14.83
CA ALA A 74 24.33 -13.47 -14.87
C ALA A 74 22.95 -13.40 -15.57
N VAL A 75 22.74 -14.20 -16.62
CA VAL A 75 21.46 -14.27 -17.34
C VAL A 75 20.39 -14.93 -16.46
N VAL A 76 20.74 -16.02 -15.76
CA VAL A 76 19.84 -16.70 -14.82
C VAL A 76 19.43 -15.76 -13.68
N PHE A 77 20.36 -15.01 -13.10
CA PHE A 77 20.05 -14.04 -12.06
C PHE A 77 19.17 -12.90 -12.57
N LEU A 78 19.44 -12.38 -13.77
CA LEU A 78 18.64 -11.29 -14.34
C LEU A 78 17.21 -11.73 -14.64
N THR A 79 17.02 -12.91 -15.22
CA THR A 79 15.68 -13.45 -15.49
C THR A 79 14.92 -13.75 -14.21
N GLN A 80 15.59 -14.30 -13.19
CA GLN A 80 15.02 -14.47 -11.86
C GLN A 80 14.60 -13.13 -11.24
N LEU A 81 15.45 -12.11 -11.28
CA LEU A 81 15.10 -10.79 -10.74
C LEU A 81 13.87 -10.22 -11.45
N LEU A 82 13.86 -10.28 -12.78
CA LEU A 82 12.75 -9.78 -13.60
C LEU A 82 11.46 -10.57 -13.37
N ALA A 83 11.53 -11.87 -13.11
CA ALA A 83 10.37 -12.70 -12.76
C ALA A 83 9.91 -12.52 -11.31
N ALA A 84 10.84 -12.23 -10.39
CA ALA A 84 10.54 -12.09 -8.96
C ALA A 84 9.67 -10.87 -8.70
N LEU A 85 9.97 -9.75 -9.36
CA LEU A 85 9.26 -8.49 -9.17
C LEU A 85 7.73 -8.58 -9.41
N PRO A 86 7.24 -9.01 -10.60
CA PRO A 86 5.81 -9.14 -10.84
C PRO A 86 5.17 -10.21 -9.95
N LEU A 87 5.88 -11.29 -9.64
CA LEU A 87 5.35 -12.36 -8.80
C LEU A 87 5.19 -11.91 -7.34
N LEU A 88 6.19 -11.22 -6.78
CA LEU A 88 6.11 -10.58 -5.47
C LEU A 88 5.02 -9.52 -5.45
N PHE A 89 4.91 -8.71 -6.50
CA PHE A 89 3.85 -7.70 -6.59
C PHE A 89 2.46 -8.34 -6.58
N LEU A 90 2.27 -9.44 -7.32
CA LEU A 90 1.00 -10.15 -7.38
C LEU A 90 0.66 -10.83 -6.04
N MET A 91 1.65 -11.43 -5.38
CA MET A 91 1.44 -12.19 -4.14
C MET A 91 1.37 -11.29 -2.90
N ALA A 92 2.27 -10.31 -2.78
CA ALA A 92 2.34 -9.42 -1.62
C ALA A 92 1.42 -8.20 -1.76
N GLY A 93 1.22 -7.70 -2.98
CA GLY A 93 0.43 -6.50 -3.28
C GLY A 93 -0.94 -6.43 -2.61
N PRO A 94 -1.76 -7.50 -2.62
CA PRO A 94 -3.06 -7.52 -1.94
C PRO A 94 -2.99 -7.18 -0.45
N PHE A 95 -1.92 -7.57 0.26
CA PHE A 95 -1.75 -7.27 1.69
C PHE A 95 -1.44 -5.79 1.93
N PHE A 96 -0.61 -5.18 1.06
CA PHE A 96 -0.36 -3.74 1.12
C PHE A 96 -1.62 -2.94 0.80
N LEU A 97 -2.39 -3.34 -0.21
CA LEU A 97 -3.65 -2.68 -0.56
C LEU A 97 -4.69 -2.81 0.55
N ARG A 98 -4.79 -4.00 1.18
CA ARG A 98 -5.68 -4.25 2.31
C ARG A 98 -5.33 -3.37 3.50
N ARG A 99 -4.03 -3.23 3.84
CA ARG A 99 -3.57 -2.32 4.90
C ARG A 99 -4.03 -0.89 4.65
N ILE A 100 -3.77 -0.36 3.45
CA ILE A 100 -4.12 1.01 3.10
C ILE A 100 -5.63 1.23 3.19
N ARG A 101 -6.43 0.29 2.65
CA ARG A 101 -7.91 0.36 2.74
C ARG A 101 -8.39 0.33 4.18
N ARG A 102 -7.86 -0.58 5.00
CA ARG A 102 -8.21 -0.69 6.43
C ARG A 102 -7.95 0.60 7.19
N VAL A 103 -6.79 1.24 6.98
CA VAL A 103 -6.44 2.49 7.65
C VAL A 103 -7.31 3.66 7.17
N LEU A 104 -7.54 3.75 5.86
CA LEU A 104 -8.49 4.75 5.32
C LEU A 104 -9.88 4.54 5.92
N ASP A 105 -10.32 3.30 6.09
CA ASP A 105 -11.63 2.99 6.65
C ASP A 105 -11.74 3.35 8.13
N SER A 106 -10.68 3.17 8.93
CA SER A 106 -10.66 3.58 10.33
C SER A 106 -10.62 5.09 10.50
N GLU A 107 -9.83 5.80 9.68
CA GLU A 107 -9.74 7.26 9.72
C GLU A 107 -11.08 7.91 9.28
N ALA A 108 -11.75 7.35 8.27
CA ALA A 108 -13.06 7.84 7.83
C ALA A 108 -14.15 7.69 8.91
N ARG A 109 -14.10 6.61 9.69
CA ARG A 109 -15.04 6.39 10.81
C ARG A 109 -14.74 7.33 11.98
N SER A 110 -13.48 7.42 12.40
CA SER A 110 -13.05 8.27 13.52
C SER A 110 -13.36 9.75 13.26
N GLY A 111 -13.17 10.22 12.03
CA GLY A 111 -13.52 11.59 11.64
C GLY A 111 -15.02 11.89 11.68
N ARG A 112 -15.88 10.86 11.60
CA ARG A 112 -17.34 11.00 11.66
C ARG A 112 -17.85 11.05 13.11
N GLU A 113 -17.23 10.28 14.00
CA GLU A 113 -17.54 10.26 15.43
C GLU A 113 -17.09 11.56 16.13
N GLY A 114 -15.92 12.11 15.79
CA GLY A 114 -15.46 13.39 16.34
C GLY A 114 -16.31 14.62 15.96
N SER A 115 -17.14 14.53 14.91
CA SER A 115 -18.12 15.57 14.57
C SER A 115 -19.49 15.36 15.24
N ALA A 116 -19.75 14.20 15.83
CA ALA A 116 -21.01 13.90 16.53
C ALA A 116 -20.95 14.27 18.02
N ASP A 117 -19.74 14.42 18.58
CA ASP A 117 -19.50 14.65 20.02
C ASP A 117 -19.17 16.11 20.35
N THR A 118 -19.69 17.07 19.57
CA THR A 118 -19.73 18.48 20.00
C THR A 118 -21.13 18.72 20.56
N PRO A 119 -21.34 18.65 21.89
CA PRO A 119 -22.59 19.11 22.47
C PRO A 119 -22.71 20.59 22.18
N ASP A 120 -23.85 21.00 21.63
CA ASP A 120 -24.22 22.39 21.44
C ASP A 120 -24.34 23.04 22.83
N GLU A 121 -23.22 23.54 23.37
CA GLU A 121 -23.21 24.49 24.49
C GLU A 121 -23.73 25.84 23.98
N ARG A 122 -25.02 25.86 23.66
CA ARG A 122 -25.85 27.07 23.66
C ARG A 122 -27.05 26.83 24.55
N LYS A 123 -26.90 27.18 25.82
CA LYS A 123 -27.95 27.79 26.62
C LYS A 123 -27.35 28.81 27.58
#